data_AF-A0A3A4W667-F1
#
_entry.id   AF-A0A3A4W667-F1
#
_cell.length_a   1.000
_cell.length_b   1.000
_cell.length_c   1.000
_cell.angle_alpha   90.00
_cell.angle_beta   90.00
_cell.angle_gamma   90.00
#
_symmetry.space_group_name_H-M   'P 1'
#
loop_
_entity.id
_entity.type
_entity.pdbx_description
1 polymer ?
#
loop_
_entity_poly.entity_id
_entity_poly.type
_entity_poly.pdbx_seq_one_letter_code
_entity_poly.pdbx_strand_id
1 'polypeptide(L)'
;MVRSQRLKPVVEFAVQRERQAARSFAGMQHTLMELEQKLDELLRYRREYQNRLHGEESGGVSAATVQCSLAFIEQLDETILQHRRRMDEITAQCRDAREQWLARRVKVKALDQALQRRETEKRRHAEQRAQHELDEHSQHSFFRRRNIS
;
A
#
# COMPACT_ATOMS: atom_id res chain seq x y z
N MET A 1 28.13 16.12 19.29
CA MET A 1 27.81 15.62 17.93
C MET A 1 26.41 15.00 17.90
N VAL A 2 25.57 15.43 16.96
CA VAL A 2 24.11 15.43 17.04
C VAL A 2 23.49 14.08 16.62
N ARG A 3 23.02 13.27 17.58
CA ARG A 3 22.27 12.01 17.34
C ARG A 3 21.07 12.18 16.37
N SER A 4 20.51 13.38 16.24
CA SER A 4 19.37 13.62 15.34
C SER A 4 19.74 13.59 13.85
N GLN A 5 20.99 13.88 13.46
CA GLN A 5 21.39 13.80 12.04
C GLN A 5 21.47 12.35 11.56
N ARG A 6 21.71 11.39 12.47
CA ARG A 6 21.74 9.96 12.14
C ARG A 6 20.35 9.33 11.98
N LEU A 7 19.28 9.98 12.45
CA LEU A 7 17.92 9.45 12.29
C LEU A 7 17.25 9.83 10.97
N LYS A 8 17.64 10.94 10.34
CA LYS A 8 17.03 11.38 9.06
C LYS A 8 17.20 10.32 7.95
N PRO A 9 18.39 9.75 7.70
CA PRO A 9 18.56 8.71 6.69
C PRO A 9 17.77 7.43 7.00
N VAL A 10 17.60 7.11 8.28
CA VAL A 10 16.82 5.92 8.71
C VAL A 10 15.33 6.12 8.43
N VAL A 11 14.80 7.32 8.65
CA VAL A 11 13.41 7.68 8.31
C VAL A 11 13.21 7.62 6.80
N GLU A 12 14.12 8.22 6.02
CA GLU A 12 14.06 8.19 4.55
C GLU A 12 14.05 6.76 4.01
N PHE A 13 14.94 5.90 4.52
CA PHE A 13 14.96 4.49 4.14
C PHE A 13 13.67 3.75 4.53
N ALA A 14 13.11 4.05 5.70
CA ALA A 14 11.83 3.48 6.12
C ALA A 14 10.68 3.92 5.20
N VAL A 15 10.65 5.21 4.80
CA VAL A 15 9.67 5.75 3.84
C VAL A 15 9.82 5.09 2.47
N GLN A 16 11.05 4.89 1.99
CA GLN A 16 11.27 4.19 0.73
C GLN A 16 10.75 2.75 0.77
N ARG A 17 10.98 2.03 1.87
CA ARG A 17 10.45 0.67 2.07
C ARG A 17 8.93 0.64 2.17
N GLU A 18 8.31 1.61 2.84
CA GLU A 18 6.85 1.76 2.87
C GLU A 18 6.30 1.97 1.44
N ARG A 19 6.89 2.89 0.67
CA ARG A 19 6.47 3.15 -0.72
C ARG A 19 6.62 1.93 -1.61
N GLN A 20 7.69 1.16 -1.45
CA GLN A 20 7.87 -0.10 -2.19
C GLN A 20 6.79 -1.12 -1.84
N ALA A 21 6.46 -1.26 -0.54
CA ALA A 21 5.38 -2.13 -0.10
C ALA A 21 4.01 -1.67 -0.64
N ALA A 22 3.75 -0.36 -0.64
CA ALA A 22 2.53 0.21 -1.20
C ALA A 22 2.39 -0.09 -2.70
N ARG A 23 3.48 0.05 -3.47
CA ARG A 23 3.48 -0.30 -4.91
C ARG A 23 3.22 -1.79 -5.13
N SER A 24 3.84 -2.66 -4.34
CA SER A 24 3.61 -4.10 -4.42
C SER A 24 2.15 -4.46 -4.13
N PHE A 25 1.57 -3.86 -3.08
CA PHE A 25 0.17 -4.06 -2.74
C PHE A 25 -0.77 -3.56 -3.85
N ALA A 26 -0.53 -2.36 -4.39
CA ALA A 26 -1.30 -1.83 -5.50
C ALA A 26 -1.23 -2.72 -6.76
N GLY A 27 -0.05 -3.26 -7.08
CA GLY A 27 0.12 -4.21 -8.18
C GLY A 27 -0.70 -5.49 -7.97
N MET A 28 -0.69 -6.06 -6.76
CA MET A 28 -1.50 -7.25 -6.44
C MET A 28 -3.00 -6.96 -6.50
N GLN A 29 -3.44 -5.79 -6.04
CA GLN A 29 -4.85 -5.38 -6.19
C GLN A 29 -5.25 -5.26 -7.66
N HIS A 30 -4.39 -4.71 -8.52
CA HIS A 30 -4.66 -4.63 -9.95
C HIS A 30 -4.81 -6.03 -10.56
N THR A 31 -3.86 -6.94 -10.27
CA THR A 31 -3.93 -8.32 -10.74
C THR A 31 -5.19 -9.05 -10.27
N LEU A 32 -5.61 -8.83 -9.02
CA LEU A 32 -6.86 -9.40 -8.51
C LEU A 32 -8.07 -8.90 -9.32
N MET A 33 -8.14 -7.61 -9.60
CA MET A 33 -9.22 -7.01 -10.37
C MET A 33 -9.26 -7.53 -11.81
N GLU A 34 -8.10 -7.71 -12.45
CA GLU A 34 -8.01 -8.31 -13.79
C GLU A 34 -8.51 -9.77 -13.81
N LEU A 35 -8.15 -10.55 -12.78
CA LEU A 35 -8.63 -11.93 -12.65
C LEU A 35 -10.14 -12.00 -12.41
N GLU A 36 -10.69 -11.10 -11.57
CA GLU A 36 -12.13 -10.98 -11.33
C GLU A 36 -12.89 -10.64 -12.62
N GLN A 37 -12.40 -9.67 -13.39
CA GLN A 37 -12.97 -9.32 -14.69
C GLN A 37 -12.93 -10.50 -15.65
N LYS A 38 -11.80 -11.21 -15.72
CA LYS A 38 -11.68 -12.36 -16.61
C LYS A 38 -12.62 -13.49 -16.23
N LEU A 39 -12.82 -13.73 -14.94
CA LEU A 39 -13.77 -14.71 -14.46
C LEU A 39 -15.21 -14.34 -14.83
N ASP A 40 -15.61 -13.06 -14.71
CA ASP A 40 -16.93 -12.62 -15.13
C ASP A 40 -17.17 -12.82 -16.63
N GLU A 41 -16.17 -12.50 -17.46
CA GLU A 41 -16.22 -12.77 -18.91
C GLU A 41 -16.43 -14.26 -19.21
N LEU A 42 -15.67 -15.14 -18.57
CA LEU A 42 -15.78 -16.59 -18.78
C LEU A 42 -17.16 -17.11 -18.36
N LEU A 43 -17.69 -16.64 -17.23
CA LEU A 43 -19.01 -17.03 -16.73
C LEU A 43 -20.13 -16.52 -17.63
N ARG A 44 -19.99 -15.31 -18.18
CA ARG A 44 -20.94 -14.74 -19.14
C ARG A 44 -20.92 -15.54 -20.44
N TYR A 45 -19.73 -15.79 -20.98
CA TYR A 45 -19.54 -16.56 -22.20
C TYR A 45 -20.12 -17.97 -22.08
N ARG A 46 -19.89 -18.66 -20.95
CA ARG A 46 -20.50 -19.96 -20.64
C ARG A 46 -22.02 -19.91 -20.73
N ARG A 47 -22.64 -18.91 -20.11
CA ARG A 47 -24.10 -18.75 -20.07
C ARG A 47 -24.68 -18.44 -21.44
N GLU A 48 -24.04 -17.55 -22.20
CA GLU A 48 -24.44 -17.23 -23.58
C GLU A 48 -24.35 -18.45 -24.50
N TYR A 49 -23.32 -19.29 -24.32
CA TYR A 49 -23.13 -20.49 -25.10
C TYR A 49 -24.17 -21.57 -24.78
N GLN A 50 -24.45 -21.80 -23.49
CA GLN A 50 -25.52 -22.71 -23.04
C GLN A 50 -26.89 -22.28 -23.59
N ASN A 51 -27.21 -20.99 -23.56
CA ASN A 51 -28.46 -20.46 -24.10
C ASN A 51 -28.58 -20.66 -25.62
N ARG A 52 -27.47 -20.51 -26.37
CA ARG A 52 -27.45 -20.78 -27.82
C ARG A 52 -27.74 -22.24 -28.13
N LEU A 53 -27.12 -23.17 -27.40
CA LEU A 53 -27.35 -24.60 -27.59
C LEU A 53 -28.81 -24.98 -27.36
N HIS A 54 -29.43 -24.53 -26.26
CA HIS A 54 -30.84 -24.78 -25.99
C HIS A 54 -31.78 -24.15 -27.03
N GLY A 55 -31.39 -23.02 -27.63
CA GLY A 55 -32.14 -22.39 -28.72
C GLY A 55 -32.06 -23.16 -30.05
N GLU A 56 -30.88 -23.70 -30.38
CA GLU A 56 -30.64 -24.47 -31.60
C GLU A 56 -31.26 -25.88 -31.56
N GLU A 57 -31.45 -26.47 -30.37
CA GLU A 57 -32.16 -27.76 -30.18
C GLU A 57 -33.58 -27.76 -30.77
N SER A 58 -34.21 -26.59 -30.92
CA SER A 58 -35.54 -26.45 -31.58
C SER A 58 -35.50 -26.70 -33.09
N GLY A 59 -34.31 -26.71 -33.70
CA GLY A 59 -34.06 -26.82 -35.14
C GLY A 59 -33.01 -27.86 -35.51
N GLY A 60 -33.12 -29.09 -34.98
CA GLY A 60 -32.40 -30.26 -35.49
C GLY A 60 -30.86 -30.15 -35.47
N VAL A 61 -30.25 -30.18 -34.29
CA VAL A 61 -28.79 -30.16 -34.12
C VAL A 61 -28.20 -31.55 -34.37
N SER A 62 -27.07 -31.63 -35.09
CA SER A 62 -26.31 -32.87 -35.28
C SER A 62 -25.71 -33.37 -33.96
N ALA A 63 -25.76 -34.69 -33.71
CA ALA A 63 -25.15 -35.31 -32.53
C ALA A 63 -23.64 -34.98 -32.37
N ALA A 64 -22.92 -34.77 -33.47
CA ALA A 64 -21.53 -34.35 -33.45
C ALA A 64 -21.35 -32.93 -32.88
N THR A 65 -22.26 -32.00 -33.19
CA THR A 65 -22.26 -30.64 -32.65
C THR A 65 -22.50 -30.67 -31.14
N VAL A 66 -23.46 -31.47 -30.69
CA VAL A 66 -23.75 -31.64 -29.25
C VAL A 66 -22.52 -32.17 -28.49
N GLN A 67 -21.84 -33.18 -29.02
CA GLN A 67 -20.64 -33.73 -28.39
C GLN A 67 -19.49 -32.72 -28.31
N CYS A 68 -19.19 -32.00 -29.41
CA CYS A 68 -18.17 -30.95 -29.40
C CYS A 68 -18.50 -29.84 -28.37
N SER A 69 -19.77 -29.47 -28.26
CA SER A 69 -20.23 -28.45 -27.32
C SER A 69 -20.07 -28.87 -25.86
N LEU A 70 -20.36 -30.13 -25.53
CA LEU A 70 -20.15 -30.65 -24.17
C LEU A 70 -18.66 -30.66 -23.80
N ALA A 71 -17.78 -31.09 -24.70
CA ALA A 71 -16.34 -31.08 -24.47
C ALA A 71 -15.79 -29.65 -24.26
N PHE A 72 -16.29 -28.68 -25.02
CA PHE A 72 -15.91 -27.29 -24.85
C PHE A 72 -16.36 -26.70 -23.50
N ILE A 73 -17.58 -27.03 -23.05
CA ILE A 73 -18.08 -26.60 -21.74
C ILE A 73 -17.22 -27.20 -20.61
N GLU A 74 -16.84 -28.47 -20.73
CA GLU A 74 -15.95 -29.12 -19.76
C GLU A 74 -14.59 -28.40 -19.67
N GLN A 75 -13.97 -28.11 -20.81
CA GLN A 75 -12.72 -27.36 -20.86
C GLN A 75 -12.86 -25.94 -20.26
N LEU A 76 -13.99 -25.27 -20.52
CA LEU A 76 -14.28 -23.95 -19.97
C LEU A 76 -14.45 -24.00 -18.44
N ASP A 77 -15.12 -25.04 -17.93
CA ASP A 77 -15.31 -25.27 -16.50
C ASP A 77 -13.99 -25.56 -15.78
N GLU A 78 -13.11 -26.37 -16.38
CA GLU A 78 -11.75 -26.58 -15.88
C GLU A 78 -10.96 -25.26 -15.81
N THR A 79 -11.05 -24.45 -16.87
CA THR A 79 -10.38 -23.14 -16.94
C THR A 79 -10.90 -22.18 -15.87
N ILE A 80 -12.22 -22.16 -15.64
CA ILE A 80 -12.87 -21.38 -14.57
C ILE A 80 -12.36 -21.84 -13.20
N LEU A 81 -12.24 -23.14 -12.96
CA LEU A 81 -11.72 -23.67 -11.70
C LEU A 81 -10.26 -23.26 -11.47
N GLN A 82 -9.42 -23.29 -12.51
CA GLN A 82 -8.04 -22.83 -12.43
C GLN A 82 -7.96 -21.32 -12.13
N HIS A 83 -8.78 -20.49 -12.80
CA HIS A 83 -8.86 -19.06 -12.53
C HIS A 83 -9.29 -18.76 -11.10
N ARG A 84 -10.29 -19.47 -10.56
CA ARG A 84 -10.74 -19.31 -9.17
C ARG A 84 -9.64 -19.64 -8.16
N ARG A 85 -8.94 -20.77 -8.35
CA ARG A 85 -7.79 -21.12 -7.48
C ARG A 85 -6.72 -20.03 -7.52
N ARG A 86 -6.41 -19.52 -8.71
CA ARG A 86 -5.45 -18.43 -8.87
C ARG A 86 -5.92 -17.15 -8.19
N MET A 87 -7.21 -16.83 -8.27
CA MET A 87 -7.78 -15.70 -7.53
C MET A 87 -7.60 -15.85 -6.03
N ASP A 88 -7.93 -17.03 -5.47
CA ASP A 88 -7.77 -17.28 -4.03
C ASP A 88 -6.31 -17.09 -3.57
N GLU A 89 -5.35 -17.58 -4.36
CA GLU A 89 -3.91 -17.36 -4.11
C GLU A 89 -3.53 -15.87 -4.10
N ILE A 90 -3.98 -15.12 -5.11
CA ILE A 90 -3.67 -13.69 -5.24
C ILE A 90 -4.39 -12.88 -4.14
N THR A 91 -5.61 -13.25 -3.77
CA THR A 91 -6.33 -12.64 -2.65
C THR A 91 -5.57 -12.82 -1.35
N ALA A 92 -5.05 -14.02 -1.07
CA ALA A 92 -4.21 -14.27 0.10
C ALA A 92 -2.93 -13.42 0.06
N GLN A 93 -2.22 -13.40 -1.07
CA GLN A 93 -1.00 -12.58 -1.23
C GLN A 93 -1.28 -11.07 -1.06
N CYS A 94 -2.42 -10.60 -1.58
CA CYS A 94 -2.84 -9.21 -1.48
C CYS A 94 -3.12 -8.82 -0.02
N ARG A 95 -3.75 -9.71 0.77
CA ARG A 95 -3.93 -9.53 2.21
C ARG A 95 -2.58 -9.42 2.93
N ASP A 96 -1.66 -10.34 2.65
CA ASP A 96 -0.34 -10.34 3.30
C ASP A 96 0.47 -9.09 2.92
N ALA A 97 0.43 -8.67 1.66
CA ALA A 97 1.07 -7.44 1.20
C ALA A 97 0.47 -6.19 1.88
N ARG A 98 -0.85 -6.17 2.08
CA ARG A 98 -1.55 -5.10 2.81
C ARG A 98 -1.06 -5.01 4.25
N GLU A 99 -0.99 -6.13 4.96
CA GLU A 99 -0.52 -6.18 6.34
C GLU A 99 0.92 -5.69 6.46
N GLN A 100 1.80 -6.12 5.55
CA GLN A 100 3.18 -5.66 5.53
C GLN A 100 3.30 -4.16 5.23
N TRP A 101 2.48 -3.63 4.31
CA TRP A 101 2.44 -2.19 4.04
C TRP A 101 1.98 -1.41 5.27
N LEU A 102 0.90 -1.85 5.93
CA LEU A 102 0.38 -1.21 7.14
C LEU A 102 1.42 -1.20 8.27
N ALA A 103 2.10 -2.33 8.52
CA ALA A 103 3.16 -2.41 9.52
C ALA A 103 4.31 -1.43 9.23
N ARG A 104 4.73 -1.31 7.97
CA ARG A 104 5.76 -0.35 7.55
C ARG A 104 5.29 1.09 7.72
N ARG A 105 4.05 1.39 7.35
CA ARG A 105 3.44 2.72 7.50
C ARG A 105 3.34 3.16 8.96
N VAL A 106 2.95 2.26 9.86
CA VAL A 106 2.95 2.53 11.31
C VAL A 106 4.35 2.85 11.80
N LYS A 107 5.36 2.08 11.37
CA LYS A 107 6.77 2.32 11.74
C LYS A 107 7.27 3.69 11.24
N VAL A 108 6.98 4.05 9.99
CA VAL A 108 7.33 5.36 9.42
C VAL A 108 6.70 6.48 10.24
N LYS A 109 5.39 6.37 10.53
CA LYS A 109 4.67 7.37 11.33
C LYS A 109 5.28 7.55 12.73
N ALA A 110 5.64 6.46 13.40
CA ALA A 110 6.28 6.51 14.71
C ALA A 110 7.66 7.19 14.65
N LEU A 111 8.46 6.88 13.62
CA LEU A 111 9.77 7.51 13.42
C LEU A 111 9.67 9.01 13.12
N ASP A 112 8.71 9.40 12.29
CA ASP A 112 8.44 10.81 11.96
C ASP A 112 8.03 11.61 13.21
N GLN A 113 7.10 11.06 14.01
CA GLN A 113 6.71 11.66 15.29
C GLN A 113 7.89 11.81 16.27
N ALA A 114 8.76 10.80 16.36
CA ALA A 114 9.94 10.88 17.21
C ALA A 114 10.94 11.94 16.73
N LEU A 115 11.08 12.13 15.42
CA LEU A 115 11.93 13.17 14.84
C LEU A 115 11.37 14.57 15.12
N GLN A 116 10.06 14.77 14.91
CA GLN A 116 9.39 16.03 15.20
C GLN A 116 9.54 16.45 16.66
N ARG A 117 9.33 15.52 17.61
CA ARG A 117 9.53 15.78 19.05
C ARG A 117 10.96 16.25 19.34
N ARG A 118 11.97 15.57 18.80
CA ARG A 118 13.38 15.97 18.98
C ARG A 118 13.69 17.33 18.40
N GLU A 119 13.12 17.67 17.25
CA GLU A 119 13.33 18.99 16.65
C GLU A 119 12.68 20.09 17.50
N THR A 120 11.49 19.83 18.05
CA THR A 120 10.83 20.76 18.97
C THR A 120 11.60 20.97 20.28
N GLU A 121 12.14 19.90 20.88
CA GLU A 121 12.97 19.97 22.09
C GLU A 121 14.25 20.77 21.85
N LYS A 122 14.91 20.55 20.70
CA LYS A 122 16.10 21.32 20.33
C LYS A 122 15.80 22.79 20.15
N ARG A 123 14.70 23.14 19.47
CA ARG A 123 14.29 24.53 19.26
C ARG A 123 14.05 25.20 20.61
N ARG A 124 13.31 24.54 21.50
CA ARG A 124 13.08 25.03 22.87
C ARG A 124 14.38 25.23 23.65
N HIS A 125 15.33 24.30 23.58
CA HIS A 125 16.62 24.46 24.25
C HIS A 125 17.48 25.57 23.63
N ALA A 126 17.39 25.80 22.32
CA ALA A 126 18.08 26.91 21.68
C ALA A 126 17.48 28.26 22.08
N GLU A 127 16.15 28.37 22.11
CA GLU A 127 15.41 29.56 22.58
C GLU A 127 15.75 29.88 24.05
N GLN A 128 15.78 28.87 24.93
CA GLN A 128 16.16 29.05 26.34
C GLN A 128 17.59 29.55 26.51
N ARG A 129 18.55 29.03 25.74
CA ARG A 129 19.94 29.50 25.78
C ARG A 129 20.08 30.94 25.27
N ALA A 130 19.42 31.25 24.15
CA ALA A 130 19.43 32.60 23.59
C ALA A 130 18.84 33.63 24.57
N GLN A 131 17.73 33.27 25.26
CA GLN A 131 17.16 34.14 26.29
C GLN A 131 18.13 34.37 27.45
N HIS A 132 18.79 33.31 27.94
CA HIS A 132 19.76 33.42 29.02
C HIS A 132 20.94 34.33 28.66
N GLU A 133 21.50 34.18 27.45
CA GLU A 133 22.59 35.03 26.96
C GLU A 133 22.20 36.51 26.83
N LEU A 134 20.95 36.78 26.42
CA LEU A 134 20.39 38.14 26.36
C LEU A 134 20.24 38.75 27.76
N ASP A 135 19.74 37.97 28.72
CA ASP A 135 19.56 38.42 30.10
C ASP A 135 20.91 38.73 30.77
N GLU A 136 21.94 37.88 30.57
CA GLU A 136 23.30 38.13 31.07
C GLU A 136 23.93 39.40 30.49
N HIS A 137 23.81 39.61 29.18
CA HIS A 137 24.28 40.84 28.53
C HIS A 137 23.56 42.09 29.05
N SER A 138 22.24 41.99 29.27
CA SER A 138 21.43 43.08 29.81
C SER A 138 21.84 43.44 31.24
N GLN A 139 22.11 42.44 32.08
CA GLN A 139 22.60 42.64 33.43
C GLN A 139 24.02 43.26 33.43
N HIS A 140 24.96 42.71 32.66
CA HIS A 140 26.33 43.24 32.57
C HIS A 140 26.38 44.69 32.06
N SER A 141 25.59 45.02 31.05
CA SER A 141 25.51 46.40 30.54
C SER A 141 24.87 47.35 31.56
N PHE A 142 23.85 46.91 32.30
CA PHE A 142 23.26 47.68 33.40
C PHE A 142 24.26 47.95 34.54
N PHE A 143 25.01 46.94 34.99
CA PHE A 143 26.02 47.10 36.03
C PHE A 143 27.18 47.99 35.59
N ARG A 144 27.63 47.90 34.33
CA ARG A 144 28.63 48.82 33.78
C ARG A 144 28.16 50.27 33.76
N ARG A 145 26.88 50.52 33.43
CA ARG A 145 26.32 51.87 33.39
C ARG A 145 26.20 52.50 34.78
N ARG A 146 26.01 51.70 35.83
CA ARG A 146 25.85 52.17 37.21
C ARG A 146 27.17 52.43 37.96
N ASN A 147 28.27 51.81 37.54
CA ASN A 147 29.60 52.02 38.13
C ASN A 147 30.42 53.16 37.47
N ILE A 148 29.83 53.90 36.52
CA ILE A 148 30.46 55.04 35.81
C ILE A 148 29.79 56.37 36.21
N SER A 149 29.15 56.44 37.37
CA SER A 149 28.71 57.68 38.04
C SER A 149 29.29 57.72 39.44
#